data_AF-A0A7W1DBS3-F1
#
_entry.id   AF-A0A7W1DBS3-F1
#
_cell.length_a   1.000
_cell.length_b   1.000
_cell.length_c   1.000
_cell.angle_alpha   90.00
_cell.angle_beta   90.00
_cell.angle_gamma   90.00
#
_symmetry.space_group_name_H-M   'P 1'
#
loop_
_entity.id
_entity.type
_entity.pdbx_description
1 polymer ?
#
loop_
_entity_poly.entity_id
_entity_poly.type
_entity_poly.pdbx_seq_one_letter_code
_entity_poly.pdbx_strand_id
1 'polypeptide(L)'
;MPKSIHTDKYARFRELLIAIRSNSSLTQTQLAERLGKPQSFVSKYESGERRLDFIEVLELAECLNFDVGNLADVIENADGINLLRDWQISSKQISSLINQNPSLRGMLLGYIAELKLKELISVLPDISYTYKFDDHDRKKKGDLYIIYKGKAFDVESKSLQTNTIKFDEATKGWTAKVQVDASDRRNVRLSSGKILNTTLLLRGEFDILAVNCFGFGGEWKFLFAKNTDLPSSTFKKYEESDRQELIASLVSVSLPVKPPFYESLKDLLNSMIDEGLGAMPDESLFNKN
;
A
#
# COMPACT_ATOMS: atom_id res chain seq x y z
N MET A 1 28.58 -28.06 -11.20
CA MET A 1 27.26 -28.36 -10.61
C MET A 1 26.67 -27.04 -10.12
N PRO A 2 25.40 -26.72 -10.40
CA PRO A 2 24.80 -25.51 -9.83
C PRO A 2 24.81 -25.65 -8.31
N LYS A 3 25.44 -24.71 -7.59
CA LYS A 3 25.29 -24.63 -6.14
C LYS A 3 23.81 -24.39 -5.88
N SER A 4 23.20 -25.22 -5.05
CA SER A 4 21.78 -25.07 -4.71
C SER A 4 21.59 -23.75 -3.97
N ILE A 5 20.52 -23.01 -4.29
CA ILE A 5 20.14 -21.75 -3.62
C ILE A 5 20.04 -21.95 -2.09
N HIS A 6 19.65 -23.15 -1.65
CA HIS A 6 19.61 -23.51 -0.23
C HIS A 6 20.99 -23.62 0.41
N THR A 7 22.02 -23.98 -0.34
CA THR A 7 23.41 -24.02 0.14
C THR A 7 23.99 -22.61 0.34
N ASP A 8 23.63 -21.66 -0.52
CA ASP A 8 24.15 -20.29 -0.43
C ASP A 8 23.50 -19.52 0.73
N LYS A 9 22.17 -19.64 0.91
CA LYS A 9 21.47 -19.09 2.08
C LYS A 9 21.99 -19.69 3.40
N TYR A 10 22.23 -21.01 3.41
CA TYR A 10 22.75 -21.67 4.61
C TYR A 10 24.21 -21.30 4.92
N ALA A 11 25.04 -21.08 3.90
CA ALA A 11 26.40 -20.56 4.10
C ALA A 11 26.36 -19.17 4.75
N ARG A 12 25.51 -18.28 4.22
CA ARG A 12 25.33 -16.93 4.75
C ARG A 12 24.76 -16.89 6.16
N PHE A 13 23.78 -17.75 6.46
CA PHE A 13 23.27 -17.96 7.81
C PHE A 13 24.38 -18.27 8.81
N ARG A 14 25.29 -19.20 8.47
CA ARG A 14 26.44 -19.54 9.32
C ARG A 14 27.40 -18.38 9.50
N GLU A 15 27.76 -17.69 8.42
CA GLU A 15 28.67 -16.53 8.46
C GLU A 15 28.13 -15.42 9.37
N LEU A 16 26.82 -15.17 9.34
CA LEU A 16 26.17 -14.21 10.23
C LEU A 16 26.24 -14.64 11.69
N LEU A 17 25.98 -15.92 12.01
CA LEU A 17 26.12 -16.43 13.38
C LEU A 17 27.56 -16.34 13.90
N ILE A 18 28.55 -16.62 13.04
CA ILE A 18 29.98 -16.46 13.37
C ILE A 18 30.29 -14.99 13.68
N ALA A 19 29.79 -14.07 12.84
CA ALA A 19 29.99 -12.63 13.01
C ALA A 19 29.33 -12.14 14.31
N ILE A 20 28.10 -12.57 14.61
CA ILE A 20 27.39 -12.25 15.86
C ILE A 20 28.19 -12.71 17.06
N ARG A 21 28.63 -13.98 17.12
CA ARG A 21 29.47 -14.50 18.21
C ARG A 21 30.74 -13.66 18.38
N SER A 22 31.41 -13.35 17.27
CA SER A 22 32.67 -12.62 17.28
C SER A 22 32.48 -11.18 17.77
N ASN A 23 31.40 -10.52 17.36
CA ASN A 23 31.03 -9.17 17.84
C ASN A 23 30.65 -9.17 19.32
N SER A 24 30.08 -10.26 19.83
CA SER A 24 29.88 -10.48 21.27
C SER A 24 31.17 -10.80 22.03
N SER A 25 32.34 -10.79 21.37
CA SER A 25 33.66 -11.07 21.95
C SER A 25 33.77 -12.44 22.64
N LEU A 26 33.02 -13.44 22.18
CA LEU A 26 33.05 -14.80 22.72
C LEU A 26 33.88 -15.72 21.84
N THR A 27 34.74 -16.52 22.47
CA THR A 27 35.34 -17.70 21.82
C THR A 27 34.30 -18.81 21.62
N GLN A 28 34.59 -19.78 20.74
CA GLN A 28 33.71 -20.93 20.55
C GLN A 28 33.51 -21.73 21.86
N THR A 29 34.56 -21.87 22.66
CA THR A 29 34.50 -22.55 23.98
C THR A 29 33.58 -21.81 24.94
N GLN A 30 33.71 -20.49 25.04
CA GLN A 30 32.87 -19.68 25.94
C GLN A 30 31.41 -19.67 25.51
N LEU A 31 31.12 -19.63 24.21
CA LEU A 31 29.74 -19.77 23.73
C LEU A 31 29.18 -21.16 24.04
N ALA A 32 29.97 -22.21 23.84
CA ALA A 32 29.56 -23.58 24.14
C ALA A 32 29.26 -23.77 25.64
N GLU A 33 30.10 -23.19 26.51
CA GLU A 33 29.87 -23.16 27.96
C GLU A 33 28.56 -22.46 28.31
N ARG A 34 28.27 -21.29 27.72
CA ARG A 34 27.01 -20.56 27.93
C ARG A 34 25.78 -21.36 27.50
N LEU A 35 25.89 -22.11 26.40
CA LEU A 35 24.82 -22.95 25.88
C LEU A 35 24.68 -24.29 26.62
N GLY A 36 25.62 -24.63 27.52
CA GLY A 36 25.68 -25.95 28.14
C GLY A 36 25.96 -27.08 27.13
N LYS A 37 26.70 -26.79 26.05
CA LYS A 37 27.03 -27.75 24.97
C LYS A 37 28.55 -27.97 24.89
N PRO A 38 29.03 -29.08 24.30
CA PRO A 38 30.45 -29.25 24.02
C PRO A 38 30.95 -28.21 23.01
N GLN A 39 32.21 -27.78 23.09
CA GLN A 39 32.80 -26.86 22.10
C GLN A 39 32.66 -27.36 20.65
N SER A 40 32.67 -28.68 20.45
CA SER A 40 32.45 -29.30 19.14
C SER A 40 31.07 -29.02 18.53
N PHE A 41 30.07 -28.67 19.33
CA PHE A 41 28.77 -28.20 18.84
C PHE A 41 28.95 -26.91 18.04
N VAL A 42 29.67 -25.95 18.64
CA VAL A 42 29.92 -24.64 18.04
C VAL A 42 30.79 -24.74 16.81
N SER A 43 31.91 -25.47 16.90
CA SER A 43 32.82 -25.60 15.75
C SER A 43 32.17 -26.26 14.53
N LYS A 44 31.34 -27.30 14.74
CA LYS A 44 30.69 -28.04 13.65
C LYS A 44 29.60 -27.26 12.95
N TYR A 45 28.81 -26.45 13.66
CA TYR A 45 27.83 -25.62 12.98
C TYR A 45 28.50 -24.44 12.26
N GLU A 46 29.59 -23.88 12.80
CA GLU A 46 30.33 -22.80 12.16
C GLU A 46 31.06 -23.31 10.90
N SER A 47 31.70 -24.49 10.96
CA SER A 47 32.35 -25.11 9.79
C SER A 47 31.37 -25.63 8.74
N GLY A 48 30.10 -25.85 9.12
CA GLY A 48 29.04 -26.34 8.24
C GLY A 48 28.95 -27.86 8.17
N GLU A 49 29.74 -28.57 8.98
CA GLU A 49 29.65 -30.02 9.17
C GLU A 49 28.33 -30.44 9.84
N ARG A 50 27.69 -29.53 10.59
CA ARG A 50 26.40 -29.77 11.23
C ARG A 50 25.39 -28.68 10.89
N ARG A 51 24.14 -29.10 10.66
CA ARG A 51 22.99 -28.18 10.56
C ARG A 51 22.39 -27.87 11.92
N LEU A 52 22.05 -26.60 12.15
CA LEU A 52 21.25 -26.18 13.30
C LEU A 52 19.77 -26.37 12.98
N ASP A 53 19.01 -26.85 13.96
CA ASP A 53 17.55 -26.74 13.92
C ASP A 53 17.10 -25.38 14.46
N PHE A 54 15.81 -25.07 14.33
CA PHE A 54 15.28 -23.77 14.71
C PHE A 54 15.31 -23.51 16.23
N ILE A 55 15.17 -24.54 17.06
CA ILE A 55 15.25 -24.39 18.53
C ILE A 55 16.66 -24.03 18.95
N GLU A 56 17.66 -24.66 18.33
CA GLU A 56 19.07 -24.33 18.57
C GLU A 56 19.40 -22.89 18.15
N VAL A 57 18.73 -22.35 17.12
CA VAL A 57 18.85 -20.93 16.74
C VAL A 57 18.24 -20.01 17.79
N LEU A 58 17.09 -20.37 18.38
CA LEU A 58 16.49 -19.59 19.47
C LEU A 58 17.38 -19.61 20.73
N GLU A 59 17.96 -20.76 21.08
CA GLU A 59 18.92 -20.88 22.20
C GLU A 59 20.13 -19.97 21.98
N LEU A 60 20.66 -19.93 20.74
CA LEU A 60 21.74 -19.02 20.36
C LEU A 60 21.31 -17.55 20.44
N ALA A 61 20.09 -17.23 20.00
CA ALA A 61 19.54 -15.88 20.03
C ALA A 61 19.44 -15.32 21.44
N GLU A 62 19.00 -16.13 22.39
CA GLU A 62 18.98 -15.78 23.81
C GLU A 62 20.39 -15.59 24.38
N CYS A 63 21.32 -16.52 24.08
CA CYS A 63 22.68 -16.48 24.63
C CYS A 63 23.54 -15.32 24.07
N LEU A 64 23.32 -14.97 22.80
CA LEU A 64 24.09 -13.94 22.08
C LEU A 64 23.32 -12.61 21.96
N ASN A 65 22.08 -12.56 22.45
CA ASN A 65 21.18 -11.41 22.44
C ASN A 65 20.99 -10.81 21.03
N PHE A 66 20.59 -11.64 20.06
CA PHE A 66 20.21 -11.21 18.71
C PHE A 66 18.75 -11.56 18.40
N ASP A 67 18.14 -10.80 17.48
CA ASP A 67 16.78 -11.04 17.02
C ASP A 67 16.77 -12.02 15.83
N VAL A 68 16.05 -13.14 15.97
CA VAL A 68 15.99 -14.19 14.93
C VAL A 68 15.23 -13.72 13.69
N GLY A 69 14.24 -12.84 13.84
CA GLY A 69 13.52 -12.25 12.71
C GLY A 69 14.45 -11.42 11.83
N ASN A 70 15.25 -10.55 12.45
CA ASN A 70 16.28 -9.77 11.76
C ASN A 70 17.34 -10.67 11.10
N LEU A 71 17.78 -11.74 11.78
CA LEU A 71 18.71 -12.70 11.18
C LEU A 71 18.12 -13.32 9.90
N ALA A 72 16.86 -13.75 9.93
CA ALA A 72 16.16 -14.30 8.77
C ALA A 72 16.03 -13.27 7.64
N ASP A 73 15.64 -12.03 7.96
CA ASP A 73 15.52 -10.93 7.00
C ASP A 73 16.85 -10.66 6.29
N VAL A 74 17.96 -10.64 7.03
CA VAL A 74 19.29 -10.42 6.47
C VAL A 74 19.68 -11.56 5.54
N ILE A 75 19.40 -12.81 5.90
CA ILE A 75 19.70 -14.00 5.06
C ILE A 75 18.92 -13.95 3.74
N GLU A 76 17.64 -13.59 3.80
CA GLU A 76 16.77 -13.46 2.64
C GLU A 76 17.14 -12.27 1.76
N ASN A 77 17.49 -11.13 2.36
CA ASN A 77 17.75 -9.87 1.65
C ASN A 77 19.25 -9.56 1.62
N ALA A 78 19.98 -10.20 0.70
CA ALA A 78 21.41 -9.95 0.52
C ALA A 78 21.78 -8.52 0.20
N ASP A 79 20.87 -7.82 -0.47
CA ASP A 79 21.08 -6.48 -1.03
C ASP A 79 19.97 -5.49 -0.62
N GLY A 80 19.19 -5.81 0.43
CA GLY A 80 17.97 -5.06 0.74
C GLY A 80 18.19 -3.87 1.69
N ILE A 81 17.87 -2.67 1.22
CA ILE A 81 17.67 -1.48 2.06
C ILE A 81 16.59 -1.80 3.11
N ASN A 82 16.97 -1.84 4.38
CA ASN A 82 16.02 -1.92 5.49
C ASN A 82 16.08 -0.61 6.27
N LEU A 83 15.19 0.32 5.92
CA LEU A 83 15.14 1.67 6.51
C LEU A 83 15.06 1.65 8.04
N LEU A 84 14.33 0.69 8.63
CA LEU A 84 14.19 0.59 10.08
C LEU A 84 15.54 0.24 10.74
N ARG A 85 16.33 -0.63 10.10
CA ARG A 85 17.68 -0.96 10.53
C ARG A 85 18.63 0.22 10.37
N ASP A 86 18.62 0.88 9.22
CA ASP A 86 19.50 2.00 8.91
C ASP A 86 19.26 3.18 9.88
N TRP A 87 17.98 3.42 10.22
CA TRP A 87 17.59 4.44 11.19
C TRP A 87 17.67 3.97 12.65
N GLN A 88 18.07 2.71 12.90
CA GLN A 88 18.18 2.11 14.23
C GLN A 88 16.89 2.23 15.05
N ILE A 89 15.74 2.04 14.40
CA ILE A 89 14.41 2.15 15.01
C ILE A 89 13.66 0.82 14.94
N SER A 90 13.05 0.41 16.05
CA SER A 90 12.22 -0.80 16.09
C SER A 90 10.83 -0.58 15.50
N SER A 91 10.17 -1.67 15.09
CA SER A 91 8.75 -1.67 14.68
C SER A 91 7.82 -1.03 15.74
N LYS A 92 8.08 -1.29 17.03
CA LYS A 92 7.33 -0.69 18.13
C LYS A 92 7.51 0.83 18.20
N GLN A 93 8.75 1.32 18.02
CA GLN A 93 9.03 2.75 18.03
C GLN A 93 8.41 3.46 16.82
N ILE A 94 8.46 2.89 15.62
CA ILE A 94 7.81 3.48 14.45
C ILE A 94 6.28 3.48 14.61
N SER A 95 5.67 2.41 15.13
CA SER A 95 4.23 2.39 15.42
C SER A 95 3.85 3.47 16.45
N SER A 96 4.65 3.64 17.51
CA SER A 96 4.44 4.71 18.49
C SER A 96 4.54 6.10 17.86
N LEU A 97 5.55 6.32 17.01
CA LEU A 97 5.74 7.57 16.28
C LEU A 97 4.54 7.90 15.40
N ILE A 98 4.05 6.93 14.62
CA ILE A 98 2.89 7.10 13.75
C ILE A 98 1.63 7.41 14.57
N ASN A 99 1.42 6.71 15.68
CA ASN A 99 0.26 6.93 16.55
C ASN A 99 0.25 8.31 17.21
N GLN A 100 1.43 8.85 17.55
CA GLN A 100 1.57 10.18 18.14
C GLN A 100 1.44 11.31 17.11
N ASN A 101 1.51 11.01 15.80
CA ASN A 101 1.51 11.99 14.73
C ASN A 101 0.37 11.73 13.73
N PRO A 102 -0.84 12.29 13.95
CA PRO A 102 -2.01 12.05 13.10
C PRO A 102 -1.81 12.40 11.62
N SER A 103 -1.03 13.44 11.31
CA SER A 103 -0.70 13.83 9.93
C SER A 103 0.13 12.76 9.21
N LEU A 104 1.19 12.25 9.86
CA LEU A 104 2.01 11.16 9.36
C LEU A 104 1.17 9.89 9.18
N ARG A 105 0.31 9.56 10.15
CA ARG A 105 -0.60 8.42 10.04
C ARG A 105 -1.53 8.53 8.84
N GLY A 106 -2.13 9.70 8.61
CA GLY A 106 -3.00 9.93 7.46
C GLY A 106 -2.26 9.78 6.13
N MET A 107 -1.07 10.37 6.03
CA MET A 107 -0.21 10.25 4.84
C MET A 107 0.17 8.80 4.55
N LEU A 108 0.66 8.07 5.55
CA LEU A 108 1.02 6.65 5.40
C LEU A 108 -0.20 5.80 5.03
N LEU A 109 -1.36 6.05 5.65
CA LEU A 109 -2.58 5.33 5.33
C LEU A 109 -2.99 5.53 3.86
N GLY A 110 -2.75 6.72 3.29
CA GLY A 110 -2.94 6.99 1.86
C GLY A 110 -2.07 6.08 0.98
N TYR A 111 -0.74 6.07 1.20
CA TYR A 111 0.18 5.20 0.46
C TYR A 111 -0.15 3.71 0.62
N ILE A 112 -0.51 3.28 1.83
CA ILE A 112 -0.91 1.88 2.07
C ILE A 112 -2.22 1.57 1.34
N ALA A 113 -3.17 2.52 1.28
CA ALA A 113 -4.41 2.34 0.55
C ALA A 113 -4.17 2.14 -0.95
N GLU A 114 -3.29 2.92 -1.57
CA GLU A 114 -2.91 2.70 -2.98
C GLU A 114 -2.26 1.33 -3.20
N LEU A 115 -1.36 0.91 -2.31
CA LEU A 115 -0.74 -0.42 -2.38
C LEU A 115 -1.80 -1.53 -2.27
N LYS A 116 -2.73 -1.40 -1.32
CA LYS A 116 -3.82 -2.37 -1.11
C LYS A 116 -4.80 -2.40 -2.28
N LEU A 117 -5.08 -1.24 -2.88
CA LEU A 117 -5.89 -1.15 -4.09
C LEU A 117 -5.22 -1.87 -5.27
N LYS A 118 -3.91 -1.70 -5.43
CA LYS A 118 -3.13 -2.40 -6.47
C LYS A 118 -3.15 -3.91 -6.26
N GLU A 119 -2.96 -4.38 -5.02
CA GLU A 119 -3.08 -5.80 -4.68
C GLU A 119 -4.47 -6.36 -4.97
N LEU A 120 -5.53 -5.58 -4.71
CA LEU A 120 -6.91 -5.97 -5.01
C LEU A 120 -7.13 -6.08 -6.53
N ILE A 121 -6.60 -5.14 -7.30
CA ILE A 121 -6.79 -5.10 -8.75
C ILE A 121 -5.97 -6.16 -9.48
N SER A 122 -4.77 -6.47 -9.01
CA SER A 122 -3.89 -7.44 -9.66
C SER A 122 -4.45 -8.87 -9.68
N VAL A 123 -5.37 -9.18 -8.77
CA VAL A 123 -6.05 -10.48 -8.71
C VAL A 123 -7.39 -10.50 -9.43
N LEU A 124 -7.85 -9.37 -9.98
CA LEU A 124 -9.10 -9.34 -10.75
C LEU A 124 -8.92 -10.03 -12.11
N PRO A 125 -9.82 -10.97 -12.47
CA PRO A 125 -9.85 -11.55 -13.81
C PRO A 125 -10.00 -10.46 -14.88
N ASP A 126 -9.47 -10.70 -16.07
CA ASP A 126 -9.54 -9.83 -17.25
C ASP A 126 -8.83 -8.46 -17.13
N ILE A 127 -8.08 -8.23 -16.04
CA ILE A 127 -7.09 -7.16 -15.98
C ILE A 127 -5.82 -7.62 -16.72
N SER A 128 -5.49 -6.93 -17.81
CA SER A 128 -4.31 -7.26 -18.62
C SER A 128 -3.10 -6.39 -18.30
N TYR A 129 -3.29 -5.27 -17.58
CA TYR A 129 -2.22 -4.32 -17.27
C TYR A 129 -2.58 -3.43 -16.09
N THR A 130 -1.59 -3.12 -15.26
CA THR A 130 -1.68 -2.11 -14.19
C THR A 130 -0.42 -1.26 -14.20
N TYR A 131 -0.56 0.06 -14.19
CA TYR A 131 0.57 1.01 -14.12
C TYR A 131 0.28 2.13 -13.13
N LYS A 132 1.24 2.44 -12.28
CA LYS A 132 1.16 3.58 -11.36
C LYS A 132 1.85 4.77 -12.02
N PHE A 133 1.16 5.89 -12.13
CA PHE A 133 1.80 7.13 -12.55
C PHE A 133 2.78 7.59 -11.46
N ASP A 134 3.97 8.02 -11.87
CA ASP A 134 4.91 8.68 -10.97
C ASP A 134 4.30 10.03 -10.57
N ASP A 135 4.32 10.37 -9.27
CA ASP A 135 3.80 11.64 -8.72
C ASP A 135 4.44 12.87 -9.40
N HIS A 136 5.59 12.68 -10.08
CA HIS A 136 6.28 13.72 -10.84
C HIS A 136 5.79 13.92 -12.29
N ASP A 137 5.00 13.01 -12.88
CA ASP A 137 4.46 13.14 -14.25
C ASP A 137 3.07 13.80 -14.27
N ARG A 138 3.06 15.14 -14.25
CA ARG A 138 1.83 15.97 -14.21
C ARG A 138 0.92 15.86 -15.45
N LYS A 139 1.26 15.06 -16.47
CA LYS A 139 0.52 14.98 -17.74
C LYS A 139 -0.59 13.93 -17.74
N LYS A 140 -0.56 12.93 -16.87
CA LYS A 140 -1.61 11.90 -16.72
C LYS A 140 -2.16 11.90 -15.29
N LYS A 141 -3.45 11.60 -15.14
CA LYS A 141 -4.21 11.88 -13.92
C LYS A 141 -4.88 10.60 -13.42
N GLY A 142 -4.92 10.41 -12.11
CA GLY A 142 -5.32 9.16 -11.45
C GLY A 142 -4.13 8.49 -10.78
N ASP A 143 -4.37 7.79 -9.67
CA ASP A 143 -3.32 7.10 -8.91
C ASP A 143 -2.92 5.77 -9.57
N LEU A 144 -3.84 5.17 -10.33
CA LEU A 144 -3.63 3.89 -10.99
C LEU A 144 -4.31 3.84 -12.37
N TYR A 145 -3.55 3.42 -13.36
CA TYR A 145 -4.03 3.10 -14.71
C TYR A 145 -4.23 1.60 -14.84
N ILE A 146 -5.42 1.19 -15.31
CA ILE A 146 -5.75 -0.23 -15.49
C ILE A 146 -6.28 -0.49 -16.89
N ILE A 147 -6.00 -1.69 -17.43
CA ILE A 147 -6.65 -2.19 -18.64
C ILE A 147 -7.51 -3.39 -18.27
N TYR A 148 -8.81 -3.26 -18.50
CA TYR A 148 -9.81 -4.28 -18.27
C TYR A 148 -10.54 -4.59 -19.57
N LYS A 149 -10.54 -5.86 -20.01
CA LYS A 149 -11.19 -6.30 -21.27
C LYS A 149 -10.85 -5.42 -22.49
N GLY A 150 -9.58 -5.00 -22.59
CA GLY A 150 -9.08 -4.18 -23.70
C GLY A 150 -9.44 -2.69 -23.62
N LYS A 151 -10.07 -2.24 -22.53
CA LYS A 151 -10.38 -0.83 -22.27
C LYS A 151 -9.57 -0.29 -21.10
N ALA A 152 -9.11 0.93 -21.24
CA ALA A 152 -8.31 1.62 -20.25
C ALA A 152 -9.17 2.51 -19.34
N PHE A 153 -8.82 2.51 -18.05
CA PHE A 153 -9.48 3.32 -17.03
C PHE A 153 -8.46 3.94 -16.07
N ASP A 154 -8.66 5.22 -15.76
CA ASP A 154 -7.94 5.95 -14.71
C ASP A 154 -8.69 5.84 -13.37
N VAL A 155 -8.01 5.34 -12.34
CA VAL A 155 -8.55 5.12 -11.00
C VAL A 155 -7.93 6.11 -10.01
N GLU A 156 -8.78 6.90 -9.37
CA GLU A 156 -8.41 7.81 -8.28
C GLU A 156 -8.70 7.15 -6.93
N SER A 157 -7.71 7.07 -6.04
CA SER A 157 -7.82 6.49 -4.71
C SER A 157 -7.97 7.59 -3.65
N LYS A 158 -8.99 7.49 -2.80
CA LYS A 158 -9.20 8.40 -1.67
C LYS A 158 -9.55 7.61 -0.41
N SER A 159 -9.21 8.17 0.75
CA SER A 159 -9.58 7.58 2.05
C SER A 159 -10.68 8.39 2.73
N LEU A 160 -11.49 7.70 3.54
CA LEU A 160 -12.51 8.35 4.37
C LEU A 160 -11.89 9.42 5.29
N GLN A 161 -12.60 10.53 5.48
CA GLN A 161 -12.22 11.52 6.48
C GLN A 161 -12.52 10.98 7.87
N THR A 162 -11.48 10.67 8.65
CA THR A 162 -11.56 10.06 9.98
C THR A 162 -12.59 10.73 10.89
N ASN A 163 -12.62 12.07 10.93
CA ASN A 163 -13.50 12.83 11.81
C ASN A 163 -14.97 12.82 11.39
N THR A 164 -15.30 12.25 10.23
CA THR A 164 -16.67 12.16 9.72
C THR A 164 -17.28 10.78 9.90
N ILE A 165 -16.48 9.80 10.32
CA ILE A 165 -16.90 8.41 10.47
C ILE A 165 -17.87 8.29 11.67
N LYS A 166 -19.02 7.67 11.41
CA LYS A 166 -20.04 7.38 12.41
C LYS A 166 -20.54 5.96 12.23
N PHE A 167 -20.65 5.24 13.33
CA PHE A 167 -21.35 3.97 13.41
C PHE A 167 -22.74 4.18 14.02
N ASP A 168 -23.75 3.57 13.42
CA ASP A 168 -25.11 3.53 13.93
C ASP A 168 -25.42 2.11 14.43
N GLU A 169 -25.56 1.97 15.75
CA GLU A 169 -25.85 0.69 16.42
C GLU A 169 -27.21 0.10 16.00
N ALA A 170 -28.21 0.94 15.69
CA ALA A 170 -29.55 0.46 15.37
C ALA A 170 -29.60 -0.18 13.98
N THR A 171 -28.88 0.40 13.02
CA THR A 171 -28.82 -0.11 11.64
C THR A 171 -27.61 -1.02 11.40
N LYS A 172 -26.70 -1.12 12.37
CA LYS A 172 -25.35 -1.69 12.23
C LYS A 172 -24.61 -1.15 10.99
N GLY A 173 -24.86 0.12 10.70
CA GLY A 173 -24.39 0.80 9.50
C GLY A 173 -23.28 1.80 9.80
N TRP A 174 -22.44 2.04 8.81
CA TRP A 174 -21.41 3.08 8.85
C TRP A 174 -21.76 4.22 7.91
N THR A 175 -21.41 5.44 8.29
CA THR A 175 -21.47 6.60 7.40
C THR A 175 -20.21 7.45 7.57
N ALA A 176 -19.75 8.04 6.48
CA ALA A 176 -18.63 8.97 6.47
C ALA A 176 -18.67 9.88 5.23
N LYS A 177 -17.70 10.78 5.15
CA LYS A 177 -17.38 11.55 3.96
C LYS A 177 -16.02 11.14 3.41
N VAL A 178 -15.89 11.16 2.10
CA VAL A 178 -14.60 11.14 1.40
C VAL A 178 -14.37 12.51 0.79
N GLN A 179 -13.13 13.01 0.87
CA GLN A 179 -12.73 14.24 0.20
C GLN A 179 -12.21 13.93 -1.20
N VAL A 180 -12.84 14.50 -2.22
CA VAL A 180 -12.56 14.23 -3.65
C VAL A 180 -11.99 15.49 -4.30
N ASP A 181 -10.89 15.97 -3.71
CA ASP A 181 -10.16 17.15 -4.14
C ASP A 181 -8.77 16.75 -4.65
N ALA A 182 -8.18 17.62 -5.48
CA ALA A 182 -6.76 17.61 -5.77
C ALA A 182 -5.95 17.95 -4.51
N SER A 183 -4.70 17.48 -4.46
CA SER A 183 -3.76 17.80 -3.38
C SER A 183 -3.56 19.30 -3.20
N ASP A 184 -3.53 20.04 -4.31
CA ASP A 184 -3.21 21.46 -4.37
C ASP A 184 -4.18 22.24 -5.24
N ARG A 185 -4.28 23.54 -4.96
CA ARG A 185 -5.02 24.46 -5.83
C ARG A 185 -4.33 24.57 -7.18
N ARG A 186 -5.11 24.37 -8.25
CA ARG A 186 -4.63 24.41 -9.62
C ARG A 186 -5.63 25.09 -10.54
N ASN A 187 -5.15 25.45 -11.72
CA ASN A 187 -6.00 26.03 -12.75
C ASN A 187 -6.68 24.89 -13.52
N VAL A 188 -8.01 24.93 -13.53
CA VAL A 188 -8.89 23.99 -14.20
C VAL A 188 -9.64 24.75 -15.28
N ARG A 189 -9.63 24.25 -16.51
CA ARG A 189 -10.36 24.84 -17.65
C ARG A 189 -11.71 24.12 -17.80
N LEU A 190 -12.79 24.88 -17.75
CA LEU A 190 -14.16 24.41 -17.98
C LEU A 190 -14.48 24.37 -19.49
N SER A 191 -15.57 23.69 -19.83
CA SER A 191 -16.11 23.59 -21.20
C SER A 191 -16.42 24.96 -21.82
N SER A 192 -16.81 25.94 -20.99
CA SER A 192 -17.04 27.34 -21.39
C SER A 192 -15.76 28.10 -21.78
N GLY A 193 -14.58 27.50 -21.58
CA GLY A 193 -13.27 28.15 -21.71
C GLY A 193 -12.83 28.92 -20.47
N LYS A 194 -13.71 29.10 -19.48
CA LYS A 194 -13.39 29.72 -18.18
C LYS A 194 -12.33 28.92 -17.44
N ILE A 195 -11.40 29.62 -16.80
CA ILE A 195 -10.37 29.00 -15.97
C ILE A 195 -10.68 29.31 -14.51
N LEU A 196 -10.78 28.26 -13.69
CA LEU A 196 -10.97 28.36 -12.25
C LEU A 196 -9.68 27.93 -11.53
N ASN A 197 -9.25 28.72 -10.54
CA ASN A 197 -8.21 28.28 -9.62
C ASN A 197 -8.88 27.60 -8.41
N THR A 198 -8.85 26.28 -8.35
CA THR A 198 -9.61 25.47 -7.38
C THR A 198 -8.88 24.16 -7.03
N THR A 199 -9.29 23.52 -5.94
CA THR A 199 -8.92 22.14 -5.60
C THR A 199 -9.93 21.12 -6.15
N LEU A 200 -11.12 21.55 -6.57
CA LEU A 200 -12.15 20.63 -7.06
C LEU A 200 -11.67 19.92 -8.34
N LEU A 201 -11.99 18.63 -8.43
CA LEU A 201 -11.73 17.81 -9.60
C LEU A 201 -12.84 17.99 -10.64
N LEU A 202 -12.48 17.88 -11.93
CA LEU A 202 -13.44 17.92 -13.03
C LEU A 202 -14.21 16.61 -13.12
N ARG A 203 -15.47 16.72 -13.54
CA ARG A 203 -16.22 15.58 -14.04
C ARG A 203 -15.55 15.05 -15.31
N GLY A 204 -15.25 13.76 -15.33
CA GLY A 204 -14.48 13.08 -16.39
C GLY A 204 -12.96 13.25 -16.29
N GLU A 205 -12.43 13.78 -15.19
CA GLU A 205 -10.98 13.91 -15.01
C GLU A 205 -10.23 12.59 -14.78
N PHE A 206 -10.94 11.64 -14.19
CA PHE A 206 -10.57 10.25 -13.99
C PHE A 206 -11.84 9.43 -14.24
N ASP A 207 -11.73 8.12 -14.35
CA ASP A 207 -12.89 7.27 -14.66
C ASP A 207 -13.58 6.75 -13.40
N ILE A 208 -12.79 6.26 -12.44
CA ILE A 208 -13.27 5.54 -11.26
C ILE A 208 -12.70 6.15 -9.98
N LEU A 209 -13.56 6.42 -9.00
CA LEU A 209 -13.17 6.73 -7.64
C LEU A 209 -13.14 5.42 -6.82
N ALA A 210 -12.00 5.07 -6.25
CA ALA A 210 -11.85 3.99 -5.27
C ALA A 210 -11.72 4.59 -3.87
N VAL A 211 -12.69 4.33 -3.00
CA VAL A 211 -12.72 4.83 -1.62
C VAL A 211 -12.27 3.75 -0.66
N ASN A 212 -11.13 3.96 -0.01
CA ASN A 212 -10.65 3.12 1.09
C ASN A 212 -11.57 3.26 2.31
N CYS A 213 -12.22 2.16 2.69
CA CYS A 213 -13.16 2.05 3.80
C CYS A 213 -12.57 1.44 5.07
N PHE A 214 -11.24 1.34 5.19
CA PHE A 214 -10.58 0.79 6.40
C PHE A 214 -11.10 1.40 7.72
N GLY A 215 -11.46 2.70 7.70
CA GLY A 215 -12.02 3.40 8.85
C GLY A 215 -13.39 2.89 9.34
N PHE A 216 -14.11 2.07 8.58
CA PHE A 216 -15.40 1.48 8.96
C PHE A 216 -15.30 0.19 9.78
N GLY A 217 -14.11 -0.30 10.13
CA GLY A 217 -14.03 -1.54 10.91
C GLY A 217 -12.67 -2.20 10.95
N GLY A 218 -11.62 -1.57 10.39
CA GLY A 218 -10.27 -2.12 10.38
C GLY A 218 -10.05 -3.19 9.31
N GLU A 219 -10.96 -3.32 8.35
CA GLU A 219 -10.81 -4.24 7.21
C GLU A 219 -10.51 -3.45 5.93
N TRP A 220 -9.54 -3.94 5.15
CA TRP A 220 -9.22 -3.37 3.83
C TRP A 220 -10.34 -3.69 2.84
N LYS A 221 -11.22 -2.71 2.64
CA LYS A 221 -12.31 -2.74 1.67
C LYS A 221 -12.33 -1.44 0.89
N PHE A 222 -12.76 -1.52 -0.36
CA PHE A 222 -12.91 -0.37 -1.23
C PHE A 222 -14.34 -0.31 -1.75
N LEU A 223 -14.87 0.90 -1.85
CA LEU A 223 -16.10 1.19 -2.57
C LEU A 223 -15.76 1.98 -3.83
N PHE A 224 -16.44 1.67 -4.93
CA PHE A 224 -16.09 2.21 -6.24
C PHE A 224 -17.25 3.04 -6.79
N ALA A 225 -16.97 4.18 -7.40
CA ALA A 225 -17.99 4.97 -8.09
C ALA A 225 -17.44 5.48 -9.42
N LYS A 226 -18.30 5.55 -10.43
CA LYS A 226 -17.97 6.26 -11.67
C LYS A 226 -17.85 7.74 -11.37
N ASN A 227 -16.81 8.39 -11.89
CA ASN A 227 -16.60 9.82 -11.72
C ASN A 227 -17.85 10.64 -12.10
N THR A 228 -18.47 10.31 -13.24
CA THR A 228 -19.64 11.01 -13.77
C THR A 228 -20.92 10.80 -12.97
N ASP A 229 -20.94 9.89 -11.99
CA ASP A 229 -22.10 9.65 -11.12
C ASP A 229 -21.92 10.34 -9.76
N LEU A 230 -20.75 10.92 -9.49
CA LEU A 230 -20.47 11.65 -8.27
C LEU A 230 -21.28 12.96 -8.20
N PRO A 231 -21.67 13.42 -7.01
CA PRO A 231 -22.42 14.66 -6.85
C PRO A 231 -21.61 15.88 -7.31
N SER A 232 -22.30 16.84 -7.92
CA SER A 232 -21.70 18.11 -8.37
C SER A 232 -21.42 19.07 -7.21
N SER A 233 -20.52 20.01 -7.44
CA SER A 233 -20.16 21.04 -6.46
C SER A 233 -21.37 21.86 -5.99
N THR A 234 -21.42 22.17 -4.70
CA THR A 234 -22.45 23.03 -4.08
C THR A 234 -21.89 24.42 -3.74
N PHE A 235 -20.66 24.74 -4.17
CA PHE A 235 -20.00 25.99 -3.81
C PHE A 235 -20.64 27.19 -4.49
N LYS A 236 -21.44 27.95 -3.72
CA LYS A 236 -22.30 29.04 -4.22
C LYS A 236 -21.60 30.18 -4.96
N LYS A 237 -20.27 30.30 -4.87
CA LYS A 237 -19.51 31.31 -5.64
C LYS A 237 -19.28 30.91 -7.09
N TYR A 238 -19.56 29.66 -7.46
CA TYR A 238 -19.52 29.20 -8.84
C TYR A 238 -20.92 29.26 -9.46
N GLU A 239 -20.96 29.63 -10.73
CA GLU A 239 -22.18 29.58 -11.53
C GLU A 239 -22.73 28.15 -11.57
N GLU A 240 -24.04 28.00 -11.78
CA GLU A 240 -24.65 26.67 -11.80
C GLU A 240 -24.07 25.78 -12.91
N SER A 241 -23.82 26.33 -14.09
CA SER A 241 -23.15 25.61 -15.18
C SER A 241 -21.76 25.10 -14.77
N ASP A 242 -20.96 25.95 -14.12
CA ASP A 242 -19.61 25.62 -13.68
C ASP A 242 -19.62 24.53 -12.59
N ARG A 243 -20.63 24.57 -11.70
CA ARG A 243 -20.80 23.58 -10.63
C ARG A 243 -21.06 22.18 -11.16
N GLN A 244 -21.76 22.03 -12.28
CA GLN A 244 -22.05 20.72 -12.87
C GLN A 244 -20.82 20.03 -13.47
N GLU A 245 -19.82 20.80 -13.86
CA GLU A 245 -18.53 20.30 -14.36
C GLU A 245 -17.56 19.94 -13.24
N LEU A 246 -17.86 20.27 -11.98
CA LEU A 246 -16.97 20.07 -10.83
C LEU A 246 -17.58 19.06 -9.86
N ILE A 247 -16.75 18.15 -9.38
CA ILE A 247 -17.15 17.18 -8.35
C ILE A 247 -17.28 17.90 -7.00
N ALA A 248 -18.23 17.46 -6.17
CA ALA A 248 -18.35 17.93 -4.80
C ALA A 248 -17.11 17.55 -3.99
N SER A 249 -16.54 18.51 -3.27
CA SER A 249 -15.38 18.27 -2.39
C SER A 249 -15.61 17.16 -1.38
N LEU A 250 -16.83 17.04 -0.82
CA LEU A 250 -17.18 15.99 0.15
C LEU A 250 -18.33 15.12 -0.36
N VAL A 251 -18.04 13.84 -0.59
CA VAL A 251 -19.02 12.84 -1.04
C VAL A 251 -19.41 11.93 0.12
N SER A 252 -20.71 11.65 0.29
CA SER A 252 -21.21 10.73 1.31
C SER A 252 -20.91 9.27 0.95
N VAL A 253 -20.43 8.51 1.92
CA VAL A 253 -20.16 7.07 1.77
C VAL A 253 -20.80 6.33 2.95
N SER A 254 -21.39 5.15 2.71
CA SER A 254 -22.01 4.37 3.77
C SER A 254 -21.88 2.87 3.55
N LEU A 255 -22.02 2.12 4.66
CA LEU A 255 -22.34 0.69 4.68
C LEU A 255 -23.66 0.50 5.45
N PRO A 256 -24.65 -0.25 4.93
CA PRO A 256 -24.70 -0.87 3.60
C PRO A 256 -24.52 0.14 2.45
N VAL A 257 -23.99 -0.35 1.33
CA VAL A 257 -23.63 0.50 0.20
C VAL A 257 -24.88 1.14 -0.42
N LYS A 258 -24.72 2.40 -0.81
CA LYS A 258 -25.76 3.19 -1.48
C LYS A 258 -25.20 3.77 -2.79
N PRO A 259 -26.06 4.00 -3.80
CA PRO A 259 -25.66 4.71 -5.01
C PRO A 259 -24.97 6.06 -4.68
N PRO A 260 -23.95 6.46 -5.44
CA PRO A 260 -23.47 5.85 -6.70
C PRO A 260 -22.40 4.76 -6.51
N PHE A 261 -22.19 4.25 -5.29
CA PHE A 261 -21.10 3.32 -4.99
C PHE A 261 -21.44 1.86 -5.29
N TYR A 262 -20.41 1.10 -5.66
CA TYR A 262 -20.37 -0.33 -5.91
C TYR A 262 -19.41 -0.99 -4.91
N GLU A 263 -19.77 -2.17 -4.41
CA GLU A 263 -18.86 -3.01 -3.59
C GLU A 263 -17.81 -3.72 -4.44
N SER A 264 -18.14 -4.01 -5.70
CA SER A 264 -17.32 -4.78 -6.64
C SER A 264 -16.82 -3.87 -7.75
N LEU A 265 -15.50 -3.72 -7.86
CA LEU A 265 -14.87 -3.03 -9.00
C LEU A 265 -15.19 -3.74 -10.32
N LYS A 266 -15.28 -5.07 -10.31
CA LYS A 266 -15.65 -5.86 -11.48
C LYS A 266 -17.05 -5.49 -12.00
N ASP A 267 -18.00 -5.31 -11.08
CA ASP A 267 -19.39 -4.99 -11.45
C ASP A 267 -19.48 -3.58 -12.04
N LEU A 268 -18.77 -2.61 -11.44
CA LEU A 268 -18.65 -1.27 -12.00
C LEU A 268 -18.00 -1.29 -13.38
N LEU A 269 -16.87 -1.99 -13.55
CA LEU A 269 -16.16 -2.06 -14.83
C LEU A 269 -16.99 -2.72 -15.93
N ASN A 270 -17.74 -3.79 -15.62
CA ASN A 270 -18.65 -4.40 -16.58
C ASN A 270 -19.76 -3.42 -16.99
N SER A 271 -20.40 -2.74 -16.04
CA SER A 271 -21.40 -1.70 -16.33
C SER A 271 -20.83 -0.61 -17.22
N MET A 272 -19.61 -0.14 -16.95
CA MET A 272 -18.93 0.87 -17.75
C MET A 272 -18.66 0.40 -19.18
N ILE A 273 -18.23 -0.85 -19.38
CA ILE A 273 -18.03 -1.42 -20.72
C ILE A 273 -19.36 -1.57 -21.46
N ASP A 274 -20.41 -2.02 -20.79
CA ASP A 274 -21.74 -2.19 -21.38
C ASP A 274 -22.33 -0.83 -21.83
N GLU A 275 -21.97 0.25 -21.14
CA GLU A 275 -22.26 1.64 -21.53
C GLU A 275 -21.33 2.18 -22.63
N GLY A 276 -20.33 1.42 -23.07
CA GLY A 276 -19.36 1.82 -24.10
C GLY A 276 -18.25 2.74 -23.60
N LEU A 277 -18.02 2.80 -22.28
CA LEU A 277 -16.97 3.62 -21.66
C LEU A 277 -15.60 2.92 -21.66
N GLY A 278 -14.57 3.70 -21.35
CA GLY A 278 -13.17 3.26 -21.33
C GLY A 278 -12.41 3.67 -22.58
N ALA A 279 -11.23 4.25 -22.38
CA ALA A 279 -10.35 4.68 -23.44
C ALA A 279 -9.68 3.48 -24.14
N MET A 280 -9.09 3.73 -25.31
CA MET A 280 -8.13 2.76 -25.86
C MET A 280 -6.84 2.80 -25.04
N PRO A 281 -6.18 1.64 -24.81
CA PRO A 281 -4.90 1.58 -24.13
C PRO A 281 -3.85 2.51 -24.73
N ASP A 282 -3.10 3.20 -23.88
CA ASP A 282 -1.96 3.98 -24.34
C ASP A 282 -0.71 3.09 -24.41
N GLU A 283 -0.35 2.72 -25.63
CA GLU A 283 0.78 1.82 -25.90
C GLU A 283 2.14 2.36 -25.42
N SER A 284 2.28 3.68 -25.25
CA SER A 284 3.51 4.29 -24.75
C SER A 284 3.82 3.92 -23.30
N LEU A 285 2.84 3.44 -22.54
CA LEU A 285 3.00 3.03 -21.15
C LEU A 285 3.59 1.62 -21.00
N PHE A 286 3.44 0.74 -21.99
CA PHE A 286 3.86 -0.67 -21.87
C PHE A 286 5.38 -0.86 -21.75
N ASN A 287 6.18 0.12 -22.19
CA ASN A 287 7.64 0.07 -22.18
C ASN A 287 8.29 0.68 -20.92
N LYS A 288 7.49 1.07 -19.92
CA LYS A 288 7.97 1.76 -18.69
C LYS A 288 8.02 0.87 -17.44
N ASN A 289 7.80 -0.44 -17.58
CA ASN A 289 7.86 -1.41 -16.47
C ASN A 289 9.27 -1.95 -16.23
#